data_AF-A0A2I0VR12-F1
#
_entry.id   AF-A0A2I0VR12-F1
#
_cell.length_a   1.000
_cell.length_b   1.000
_cell.length_c   1.000
_cell.angle_alpha   90.00
_cell.angle_beta   90.00
_cell.angle_gamma   90.00
#
_symmetry.space_group_name_H-M   'P 1'
#
loop_
_entity.id
_entity.type
_entity.pdbx_description
1 polymer ?
#
loop_
_entity_poly.entity_id
_entity_poly.type
_entity_poly.pdbx_seq_one_letter_code
_entity_poly.pdbx_strand_id
1 'polypeptide(L)'
;MLLEKVPKFSKYLESRRAELQKSESEEIDSDEDGDTNYSNGVSSNEGMRLHDRRAINSHTIDVWCWLVVEQPEGPALPNLLHTFQAACRYGFDSDESHLHEILDEKVFSKVLMFILCEADGIFRKWLGVSDSCRKDSFLKFMNTSEWKLVRPLMKSYLRSCLLLLNQVTDGQILVFILSRLRSSIVFFAAFPSLTELLIKISVHLWVTGEESLSLSSFLVVREIASMLLSDWYDTCMMKTYKAFIAHSKFFEHGNLKKVEFLMNSIVELYSLDLQRSYQHVFASLQHLANILSQTMKAKKKEELKKIHNWQYINCVSLWVKFIDCNLKDHDLQPLLSLSILIIKGIAHLFPSLRYLPLRFRCVQMLNQLSLSSGVFIPVASLVLDFLEHKGCTADATRVKAFDFSTVLKVPKHLLKSRNFQEECILSAIELLSAHFSQWRYHISFPELATIPLVLFKRFHEKLSNETLRRQVKRFIDQVEQNKEYIERKRAEISFSPNDHAAIDSFLQMEKSGSNCSFNQYYASVQQKSHSRSALR
;
A
#
# COMPACT_ATOMS: atom_id res chain seq x y z
N MET A 1 -13.85 38.56 25.03
CA MET A 1 -14.62 39.32 26.04
C MET A 1 -14.83 38.44 27.27
N LEU A 2 -13.94 38.50 28.25
CA LEU A 2 -14.14 38.04 29.63
C LEU A 2 -13.00 38.63 30.48
N LEU A 3 -12.74 39.92 30.29
CA LEU A 3 -11.63 40.65 30.91
C LEU A 3 -12.07 41.56 32.06
N GLU A 4 -13.31 41.47 32.53
CA GLU A 4 -13.77 42.30 33.63
C GLU A 4 -14.51 41.49 34.68
N LYS A 5 -14.05 41.66 35.93
CA LYS A 5 -14.45 41.02 37.20
C LYS A 5 -13.70 39.68 37.38
N VAL A 6 -12.68 39.57 38.24
CA VAL A 6 -12.74 39.79 39.69
C VAL A 6 -11.30 39.98 40.27
N PRO A 7 -11.01 41.03 41.08
CA PRO A 7 -9.69 41.25 41.71
C PRO A 7 -9.19 40.11 42.61
N LYS A 8 -10.10 39.27 43.12
CA LYS A 8 -9.80 38.07 43.91
C LYS A 8 -9.14 36.96 43.08
N PHE A 9 -9.35 36.91 41.77
CA PHE A 9 -8.73 35.91 40.89
C PHE A 9 -7.26 36.23 40.60
N SER A 10 -6.91 37.50 40.40
CA SER A 10 -5.51 37.95 40.25
C SER A 10 -4.68 37.65 41.51
N LYS A 11 -5.22 37.94 42.71
CA LYS A 11 -4.56 37.60 43.98
C LYS A 11 -4.45 36.09 44.22
N TYR A 12 -5.41 35.30 43.73
CA TYR A 12 -5.35 33.84 43.78
C TYR A 12 -4.26 33.27 42.86
N LEU A 13 -4.08 33.84 41.67
CA LEU A 13 -3.04 33.47 40.72
C LEU A 13 -1.64 33.85 41.22
N GLU A 14 -1.47 35.03 41.84
CA GLU A 14 -0.21 35.45 42.47
C GLU A 14 0.19 34.54 43.64
N SER A 15 -0.77 34.11 44.46
CA SER A 15 -0.53 33.19 45.58
C SER A 15 -0.04 31.81 45.12
N ARG A 16 -0.57 31.27 44.01
CA ARG A 16 -0.12 29.98 43.45
C ARG A 16 1.19 30.09 42.66
N ARG A 17 1.49 31.25 42.07
CA ARG A 17 2.77 31.53 41.40
C ARG A 17 3.94 31.50 42.41
N ALA A 18 3.69 31.98 43.62
CA ALA A 18 4.65 31.92 44.74
C ALA A 18 4.83 30.50 45.31
N GLU A 19 3.82 29.62 45.22
CA GLU A 19 3.93 28.20 45.59
C GLU A 19 4.76 27.40 44.58
N LEU A 20 4.63 27.70 43.27
CA LEU A 20 5.37 27.04 42.19
C LEU A 20 6.87 27.41 42.14
N GLN A 21 7.25 28.63 42.53
CA GLN A 21 8.66 29.02 42.66
C GLN A 21 9.38 28.33 43.83
N LYS A 22 8.66 27.77 44.80
CA LYS A 22 9.25 27.02 45.92
C LYS A 22 9.55 25.56 45.59
N SER A 23 9.03 25.02 44.49
CA SER A 23 9.26 23.63 44.06
C SER A 23 10.41 23.46 43.05
N GLU A 24 11.10 24.53 42.66
CA GLU A 24 12.20 24.51 41.69
C GLU A 24 13.55 23.98 42.24
N SER A 25 13.63 23.52 43.50
CA SER A 25 14.90 23.16 44.14
C SER A 25 15.15 21.67 44.37
N GLU A 26 14.43 20.76 43.70
CA GLU A 26 14.80 19.34 43.73
C GLU A 26 15.01 18.81 42.29
N GLU A 27 16.27 18.46 42.08
CA GLU A 27 16.95 18.08 40.85
C GLU A 27 16.25 16.92 40.13
N ILE A 28 16.13 17.03 38.80
CA ILE A 28 15.99 15.87 37.91
C ILE A 28 17.28 15.80 37.10
N ASP A 29 18.27 15.15 37.69
CA ASP A 29 19.45 14.65 37.00
C ASP A 29 19.47 13.13 37.17
N SER A 30 19.40 12.41 36.04
CA SER A 30 19.86 11.02 35.86
C SER A 30 19.48 10.56 34.45
N ASP A 31 20.50 10.58 33.57
CA ASP A 31 20.68 9.66 32.45
C ASP A 31 20.60 8.18 32.95
N GLU A 32 20.34 7.13 32.19
CA GLU A 32 21.03 6.64 30.99
C GLU A 32 20.17 5.66 30.16
N ASP A 33 20.65 5.41 28.94
CA ASP A 33 20.24 4.39 27.99
C ASP A 33 20.18 2.96 28.57
N GLY A 34 19.20 2.19 28.11
CA GLY A 34 19.05 0.78 28.46
C GLY A 34 18.15 0.06 27.49
N ASP A 35 18.77 -0.80 26.68
CA ASP A 35 18.15 -1.69 25.71
C ASP A 35 17.00 -2.53 26.29
N THR A 36 16.03 -2.84 25.45
CA THR A 36 14.89 -3.71 25.75
C THR A 36 15.32 -5.08 26.28
N ASN A 37 14.78 -5.51 27.42
CA ASN A 37 14.51 -6.92 27.67
C ASN A 37 13.33 -7.12 28.63
N TYR A 38 12.36 -7.91 28.18
CA TYR A 38 11.27 -8.46 28.99
C TYR A 38 11.82 -9.57 29.90
N SER A 39 11.76 -9.38 31.22
CA SER A 39 11.71 -10.50 32.17
C SER A 39 11.13 -10.08 33.52
N ASN A 40 10.09 -10.79 33.94
CA ASN A 40 9.55 -10.80 35.30
C ASN A 40 10.65 -11.06 36.34
N GLY A 41 10.62 -10.30 37.45
CA GLY A 41 11.29 -10.73 38.67
C GLY A 41 11.60 -9.64 39.70
N VAL A 42 10.80 -9.65 40.77
CA VAL A 42 11.21 -9.59 42.19
C VAL A 42 11.08 -8.26 42.98
N SER A 43 10.46 -8.47 44.16
CA SER A 43 10.59 -7.81 45.47
C SER A 43 10.01 -6.42 45.69
N SER A 44 8.97 -6.46 46.53
CA SER A 44 8.53 -5.44 47.47
C SER A 44 9.67 -4.73 48.19
N ASN A 45 9.59 -3.41 48.25
CA ASN A 45 10.04 -2.67 49.42
C ASN A 45 9.10 -1.47 49.63
N GLU A 46 8.17 -1.63 50.57
CA GLU A 46 7.35 -0.54 51.10
C GLU A 46 8.24 0.41 51.93
N GLY A 47 7.95 1.71 51.85
CA GLY A 47 8.36 2.63 52.89
C GLY A 47 8.41 4.09 52.47
N MET A 48 7.40 4.84 52.92
CA MET A 48 7.47 6.24 53.36
C MET A 48 6.87 7.35 52.47
N ARG A 49 5.54 7.53 52.67
CA ARG A 49 4.81 8.79 52.99
C ARG A 49 4.36 9.77 51.88
N LEU A 50 3.14 9.51 51.39
CA LEU A 50 1.92 10.34 51.52
C LEU A 50 2.08 11.78 52.08
N HIS A 51 1.85 12.82 51.25
CA HIS A 51 0.74 13.78 51.42
C HIS A 51 0.65 14.79 50.24
N ASP A 52 -0.59 15.15 49.90
CA ASP A 52 -1.05 16.25 49.02
C ASP A 52 -1.19 15.97 47.49
N ARG A 53 -2.05 15.02 47.10
CA ARG A 53 -2.56 14.88 45.71
C ARG A 53 -3.98 15.44 45.61
N ARG A 54 -4.11 16.74 45.32
CA ARG A 54 -5.41 17.41 45.10
C ARG A 54 -6.07 16.90 43.81
N ALA A 55 -7.33 16.47 43.93
CA ALA A 55 -8.17 16.09 42.79
C ALA A 55 -8.19 17.19 41.70
N ILE A 56 -7.93 16.80 40.46
CA ILE A 56 -7.85 17.72 39.32
C ILE A 56 -9.27 18.03 38.86
N ASN A 57 -9.77 19.20 39.24
CA ASN A 57 -11.13 19.62 38.89
C ASN A 57 -11.22 20.13 37.43
N SER A 58 -12.35 19.92 36.74
CA SER A 58 -12.59 20.29 35.33
C SER A 58 -12.23 21.75 35.01
N HIS A 59 -12.55 22.66 35.94
CA HIS A 59 -12.22 24.10 35.83
C HIS A 59 -10.70 24.37 35.83
N THR A 60 -9.90 23.57 36.53
CA THR A 60 -8.44 23.71 36.54
C THR A 60 -7.86 23.37 35.17
N ILE A 61 -8.43 22.37 34.49
CA ILE A 61 -8.04 21.98 33.14
C ILE A 61 -8.42 23.07 32.13
N ASP A 62 -9.58 23.70 32.28
CA ASP A 62 -9.99 24.82 31.40
C ASP A 62 -9.07 26.03 31.52
N VAL A 63 -8.62 26.33 32.74
CA VAL A 63 -7.64 27.39 32.98
C VAL A 63 -6.28 27.02 32.38
N TRP A 64 -5.84 25.76 32.48
CA TRP A 64 -4.60 25.30 31.85
C TRP A 64 -4.67 25.31 30.32
N CYS A 65 -5.77 24.84 29.72
CA CYS A 65 -5.98 24.89 28.28
C CYS A 65 -5.94 26.32 27.74
N TRP A 66 -6.54 27.28 28.45
CA TRP A 66 -6.48 28.69 28.07
C TRP A 66 -5.06 29.27 28.21
N LEU A 67 -4.39 29.02 29.34
CA LEU A 67 -3.04 29.53 29.61
C LEU A 67 -2.01 29.02 28.60
N VAL A 68 -2.10 27.77 28.18
CA VAL A 68 -1.15 27.16 27.24
C VAL A 68 -1.28 27.74 25.83
N VAL A 69 -2.47 28.20 25.43
CA VAL A 69 -2.70 28.83 24.11
C VAL A 69 -2.14 30.24 24.05
N GLU A 70 -2.21 30.99 25.16
CA GLU A 70 -1.74 32.38 25.28
C GLU A 70 -0.26 32.50 25.67
N GLN A 71 0.23 31.63 26.57
CA GLN A 71 1.61 31.59 27.05
C GLN A 71 2.13 30.15 27.14
N PRO A 72 2.81 29.64 26.09
CA PRO A 72 3.29 28.27 26.05
C PRO A 72 4.45 27.99 27.04
N GLU A 73 5.17 29.03 27.47
CA GLU A 73 6.37 28.94 28.31
C GLU A 73 6.08 28.71 29.81
N GLY A 74 4.81 28.62 30.21
CA GLY A 74 4.40 28.48 31.62
C GLY A 74 4.35 27.04 32.15
N PRO A 75 4.23 26.85 33.48
CA PRO A 75 4.13 25.53 34.13
C PRO A 75 2.82 24.78 33.80
N ALA A 76 1.90 25.41 33.05
CA ALA A 76 0.66 24.80 32.63
C ALA A 76 0.87 23.69 31.58
N LEU A 77 1.82 23.83 30.65
CA LEU A 77 2.07 22.81 29.62
C LEU A 77 2.68 21.51 30.21
N PRO A 78 3.72 21.55 31.08
CA PRO A 78 4.22 20.36 31.74
C PRO A 78 3.17 19.62 32.56
N ASN A 79 2.35 20.33 33.34
CA ASN A 79 1.27 19.74 34.13
C ASN A 79 0.21 19.08 33.24
N LEU A 80 -0.17 19.74 32.14
CA LEU A 80 -1.13 19.22 31.19
C LEU A 80 -0.59 17.97 30.44
N LEU A 81 0.68 17.96 30.05
CA LEU A 81 1.33 16.78 29.45
C LEU A 81 1.52 15.63 30.46
N HIS A 82 1.75 15.93 31.74
CA HIS A 82 1.76 14.90 32.77
C HIS A 82 0.37 14.27 32.95
N THR A 83 -0.69 15.08 32.95
CA THR A 83 -2.06 14.53 32.97
C THR A 83 -2.39 13.70 31.74
N PHE A 84 -1.88 14.09 30.56
CA PHE A 84 -1.99 13.30 29.34
C PHE A 84 -1.26 11.97 29.41
N GLN A 85 -0.04 11.98 29.95
CA GLN A 85 0.75 10.77 30.10
C GLN A 85 0.06 9.81 31.06
N ALA A 86 -0.46 10.30 32.19
CA ALA A 86 -1.26 9.50 33.10
C ALA A 86 -2.51 8.94 32.40
N ALA A 87 -3.17 9.76 31.58
CA ALA A 87 -4.33 9.34 30.78
C ALA A 87 -3.98 8.24 29.76
N CYS A 88 -2.85 8.35 29.06
CA CYS A 88 -2.39 7.34 28.09
C CYS A 88 -1.85 6.06 28.75
N ARG A 89 -1.57 6.05 30.06
CA ARG A 89 -1.16 4.83 30.79
C ARG A 89 -2.33 4.08 31.41
N TYR A 90 -3.52 4.69 31.39
CA TYR A 90 -4.74 4.08 31.87
C TYR A 90 -5.03 2.80 31.06
N GLY A 91 -4.77 1.64 31.67
CA GLY A 91 -4.99 0.32 31.07
C GLY A 91 -3.79 -0.64 31.01
N PHE A 92 -2.55 -0.22 31.35
CA PHE A 92 -1.37 -1.11 31.30
C PHE A 92 -0.85 -1.56 32.69
N ASP A 93 -0.99 -0.73 33.72
CA ASP A 93 -0.62 -1.10 35.09
C ASP A 93 -1.84 -1.61 35.85
N SER A 94 -1.80 -2.91 36.14
CA SER A 94 -2.64 -3.60 37.10
C SER A 94 -2.37 -3.09 38.52
N ASP A 95 -2.89 -1.92 38.82
CA ASP A 95 -3.31 -1.51 40.16
C ASP A 95 -4.61 -0.73 40.00
N GLU A 96 -5.74 -1.44 40.03
CA GLU A 96 -7.09 -0.87 39.95
C GLU A 96 -7.39 0.17 41.05
N SER A 97 -6.46 0.44 41.96
CA SER A 97 -6.67 1.18 43.20
C SER A 97 -6.25 2.66 43.19
N HIS A 98 -5.47 3.14 42.20
CA HIS A 98 -4.79 4.45 42.33
C HIS A 98 -5.18 5.56 41.33
N LEU A 99 -6.04 5.28 40.35
CA LEU A 99 -6.57 6.29 39.42
C LEU A 99 -8.11 6.44 39.46
N HIS A 100 -8.81 5.56 40.18
CA HIS A 100 -10.27 5.61 40.31
C HIS A 100 -10.79 6.86 41.04
N GLU A 101 -9.92 7.64 41.70
CA GLU A 101 -10.35 8.83 42.48
C GLU A 101 -10.13 10.19 41.81
N ILE A 102 -9.44 10.30 40.66
CA ILE A 102 -8.82 11.59 40.29
C ILE A 102 -9.39 12.29 39.03
N LEU A 103 -10.08 11.62 38.10
CA LEU A 103 -10.59 12.30 36.89
C LEU A 103 -11.95 11.75 36.41
N ASP A 104 -12.93 12.66 36.28
CA ASP A 104 -14.22 12.41 35.61
C ASP A 104 -13.98 12.02 34.13
N GLU A 105 -14.71 11.04 33.59
CA GLU A 105 -14.55 10.50 32.22
C GLU A 105 -14.58 11.62 31.16
N LYS A 106 -15.39 12.65 31.42
CA LYS A 106 -15.51 13.85 30.58
C LYS A 106 -14.24 14.71 30.60
N VAL A 107 -13.58 14.80 31.76
CA VAL A 107 -12.34 15.54 31.95
C VAL A 107 -11.19 14.81 31.26
N PHE A 108 -11.16 13.48 31.35
CA PHE A 108 -10.21 12.63 30.62
C PHE A 108 -10.30 12.82 29.10
N SER A 109 -11.50 12.66 28.53
CA SER A 109 -11.72 12.80 27.08
C SER A 109 -11.33 14.21 26.60
N LYS A 110 -11.65 15.24 27.39
CA LYS A 110 -11.32 16.64 27.08
C LYS A 110 -9.81 16.88 27.04
N VAL A 111 -9.05 16.36 28.01
CA VAL A 111 -7.58 16.48 28.04
C VAL A 111 -6.95 15.78 26.84
N LEU A 112 -7.39 14.56 26.55
CA LEU A 112 -6.87 13.76 25.43
C LEU A 112 -7.12 14.47 24.09
N MET A 113 -8.35 14.95 23.87
CA MET A 113 -8.71 15.68 22.64
C MET A 113 -7.96 17.01 22.51
N PHE A 114 -7.88 17.80 23.58
CA PHE A 114 -7.19 19.10 23.56
C PHE A 114 -5.71 18.93 23.21
N ILE A 115 -5.01 17.99 23.85
CA ILE A 115 -3.57 17.83 23.66
C ILE A 115 -3.27 17.21 22.29
N LEU A 116 -4.06 16.24 21.84
CA LEU A 116 -3.90 15.71 20.49
C LEU A 116 -4.11 16.80 19.42
N CYS A 117 -5.04 17.73 19.62
CA CYS A 117 -5.35 18.82 18.69
C CYS A 117 -4.40 20.01 18.75
N GLU A 118 -3.93 20.42 19.93
CA GLU A 118 -3.23 21.70 20.08
C GLU A 118 -1.72 21.55 20.29
N ALA A 119 -1.23 20.38 20.69
CA ALA A 119 0.19 20.21 21.05
C ALA A 119 1.15 20.58 19.91
N ASP A 120 0.84 20.20 18.66
CA ASP A 120 1.66 20.57 17.50
C ASP A 120 1.78 22.09 17.36
N GLY A 121 0.66 22.81 17.39
CA GLY A 121 0.63 24.27 17.29
C GLY A 121 1.32 24.97 18.47
N ILE A 122 1.19 24.42 19.68
CA ILE A 122 1.86 24.93 20.88
C ILE A 122 3.39 24.81 20.74
N PHE A 123 3.89 23.65 20.33
CA PHE A 123 5.32 23.44 20.14
C PHE A 123 5.87 24.29 18.99
N ARG A 124 5.11 24.45 17.90
CA ARG A 124 5.50 25.35 16.78
C ARG A 124 5.58 26.81 17.22
N LYS A 125 4.58 27.30 17.96
CA LYS A 125 4.57 28.67 18.50
C LYS A 125 5.74 28.91 19.44
N TRP A 126 6.03 27.97 20.33
CA TRP A 126 7.16 28.08 21.27
C TRP A 126 8.50 28.09 20.53
N LEU A 127 8.67 27.25 19.52
CA LEU A 127 9.91 27.19 18.73
C LEU A 127 9.98 28.28 17.62
N GLY A 128 8.93 29.07 17.42
CA GLY A 128 8.83 30.06 16.33
C GLY A 128 8.84 29.42 14.92
N VAL A 129 8.40 28.16 14.82
CA VAL A 129 8.50 27.34 13.60
C VAL A 129 7.23 27.48 12.76
N SER A 130 7.38 27.79 11.46
CA SER A 130 6.26 27.82 10.51
C SER A 130 5.69 26.41 10.24
N ASP A 131 4.42 26.32 9.87
CA ASP A 131 3.74 25.05 9.55
C ASP A 131 4.45 24.24 8.44
N SER A 132 5.14 24.89 7.50
CA SER A 132 5.86 24.24 6.39
C SER A 132 7.34 23.95 6.67
N CYS A 133 7.75 23.82 7.94
CA CYS A 133 9.15 23.65 8.29
C CYS A 133 9.72 22.31 7.79
N ARG A 134 10.80 22.37 6.99
CA ARG A 134 11.56 21.19 6.53
C ARG A 134 12.55 20.72 7.61
N LYS A 135 12.90 19.43 7.59
CA LYS A 135 13.93 18.81 8.48
C LYS A 135 15.18 19.69 8.64
N ASP A 136 15.73 20.21 7.54
CA ASP A 136 16.97 21.01 7.55
C ASP A 136 16.83 22.35 8.30
N SER A 137 15.61 22.91 8.33
CA SER A 137 15.31 24.12 9.08
C SER A 137 15.09 23.79 10.56
N PHE A 138 14.38 22.70 10.85
CA PHE A 138 14.15 22.22 12.21
C PHE A 138 15.46 21.81 12.92
N LEU A 139 16.37 21.13 12.23
CA LEU A 139 17.67 20.73 12.78
C LEU A 139 18.53 21.93 13.24
N LYS A 140 18.34 23.11 12.65
CA LYS A 140 19.04 24.34 13.10
C LYS A 140 18.53 24.83 14.46
N PHE A 141 17.24 24.64 14.75
CA PHE A 141 16.62 25.00 16.02
C PHE A 141 17.00 24.06 17.17
N MET A 142 17.47 22.84 16.86
CA MET A 142 17.96 21.87 17.87
C MET A 142 19.17 22.37 18.67
N ASN A 143 19.85 23.41 18.19
CA ASN A 143 21.04 23.98 18.82
C ASN A 143 20.74 25.16 19.76
N THR A 144 19.48 25.56 19.93
CA THR A 144 19.12 26.72 20.74
C THR A 144 18.89 26.38 22.21
N SER A 145 18.93 27.38 23.09
CA SER A 145 18.65 27.24 24.53
C SER A 145 17.23 26.75 24.81
N GLU A 146 16.26 27.22 24.01
CA GLU A 146 14.84 26.92 24.16
C GLU A 146 14.54 25.45 23.85
N TRP A 147 15.31 24.85 22.93
CA TRP A 147 15.21 23.42 22.62
C TRP A 147 15.47 22.54 23.83
N LYS A 148 16.42 22.89 24.71
CA LYS A 148 16.74 22.10 25.90
C LYS A 148 15.54 21.97 26.85
N LEU A 149 14.70 23.00 26.94
CA LEU A 149 13.50 23.02 27.77
C LEU A 149 12.33 22.27 27.11
N VAL A 150 12.15 22.44 25.79
CA VAL A 150 11.02 21.85 25.06
C VAL A 150 11.24 20.36 24.74
N ARG A 151 12.49 19.93 24.52
CA ARG A 151 12.85 18.55 24.16
C ARG A 151 12.23 17.48 25.07
N PRO A 152 12.35 17.52 26.41
CA PRO A 152 11.76 16.50 27.28
C PRO A 152 10.24 16.47 27.22
N LEU A 153 9.59 17.65 27.17
CA LEU A 153 8.13 17.77 27.06
C LEU A 153 7.61 17.17 25.76
N MET A 154 8.29 17.49 24.65
CA MET A 154 7.94 16.97 23.33
C MET A 154 8.18 15.46 23.24
N LYS A 155 9.30 14.95 23.78
CA LYS A 155 9.58 13.52 23.87
C LYS A 155 8.47 12.79 24.65
N SER A 156 8.02 13.36 25.77
CA SER A 156 6.94 12.79 26.59
C SER A 156 5.60 12.76 25.84
N TYR A 157 5.25 13.84 25.13
CA TYR A 157 4.06 13.91 24.28
C TYR A 157 4.09 12.84 23.18
N LEU A 158 5.17 12.78 22.39
CA LEU A 158 5.29 11.82 21.29
C LEU A 158 5.25 10.37 21.79
N ARG A 159 5.97 10.06 22.88
CA ARG A 159 5.96 8.72 23.48
C ARG A 159 4.57 8.32 23.98
N SER A 160 3.84 9.24 24.61
CA SER A 160 2.47 9.01 25.10
C SER A 160 1.50 8.75 23.95
N CYS A 161 1.62 9.49 22.84
CA CYS A 161 0.80 9.23 21.65
C CYS A 161 1.10 7.86 21.01
N LEU A 162 2.36 7.45 20.94
CA LEU A 162 2.74 6.12 20.43
C LEU A 162 2.26 4.99 21.34
N LEU A 163 2.25 5.20 22.66
CA LEU A 163 1.67 4.25 23.61
C LEU A 163 0.17 4.10 23.35
N LEU A 164 -0.55 5.22 23.22
CA LEU A 164 -1.99 5.23 22.94
C LEU A 164 -2.33 4.49 21.64
N LEU A 165 -1.53 4.67 20.57
CA LEU A 165 -1.70 3.93 19.32
C LEU A 165 -1.62 2.40 19.46
N ASN A 166 -0.87 1.89 20.44
CA ASN A 166 -0.78 0.44 20.68
C ASN A 166 -1.91 -0.08 21.58
N GLN A 167 -2.56 0.78 22.36
CA GLN A 167 -3.61 0.41 23.30
C GLN A 167 -5.00 0.44 22.68
N VAL A 168 -5.24 1.41 21.79
CA VAL A 168 -6.58 1.62 21.20
C VAL A 168 -6.85 0.60 20.11
N THR A 169 -8.01 -0.05 20.18
CA THR A 169 -8.50 -0.99 19.17
C THR A 169 -9.49 -0.36 18.18
N ASP A 170 -10.10 0.78 18.55
CA ASP A 170 -11.05 1.48 17.69
C ASP A 170 -10.36 2.15 16.49
N GLY A 171 -10.78 1.77 15.28
CA GLY A 171 -10.17 2.25 14.03
C GLY A 171 -10.30 3.75 13.79
N GLN A 172 -11.40 4.38 14.21
CA GLN A 172 -11.61 5.83 14.01
C GLN A 172 -10.72 6.65 14.93
N ILE A 173 -10.57 6.21 16.19
CA ILE A 173 -9.67 6.84 17.14
C ILE A 173 -8.21 6.69 16.68
N LEU A 174 -7.82 5.52 16.17
CA LEU A 174 -6.50 5.30 15.59
C LEU A 174 -6.24 6.23 14.39
N VAL A 175 -7.21 6.36 13.47
CA VAL A 175 -7.13 7.31 12.34
C VAL A 175 -6.95 8.75 12.83
N PHE A 176 -7.71 9.16 13.84
CA PHE A 176 -7.60 10.49 14.43
C PHE A 176 -6.20 10.74 15.01
N ILE A 177 -5.68 9.83 15.84
CA ILE A 177 -4.34 9.96 16.43
C ILE A 177 -3.26 9.99 15.35
N LEU A 178 -3.35 9.13 14.32
CA LEU A 178 -2.42 9.13 13.19
C LEU A 178 -2.45 10.44 12.41
N SER A 179 -3.63 11.02 12.20
CA SER A 179 -3.77 12.33 11.53
C SER A 179 -3.10 13.45 12.33
N ARG A 180 -3.24 13.43 13.66
CA ARG A 180 -2.58 14.39 14.55
C ARG A 180 -1.06 14.20 14.57
N LEU A 181 -0.59 12.96 14.69
CA LEU A 181 0.84 12.65 14.63
C LEU A 181 1.48 12.98 13.29
N ARG A 182 0.72 12.84 12.20
CA ARG A 182 1.16 13.22 10.85
C ARG A 182 1.54 14.71 10.79
N SER A 183 0.71 15.57 11.38
CA SER A 183 0.98 17.01 11.46
C SER A 183 2.27 17.29 12.26
N SER A 184 2.56 16.44 13.26
CA SER A 184 3.72 16.52 14.15
C SER A 184 4.99 15.79 13.64
N ILE A 185 5.03 15.31 12.39
CA ILE A 185 6.13 14.45 11.88
C ILE A 185 7.50 15.11 11.98
N VAL A 186 7.59 16.42 11.78
CA VAL A 186 8.86 17.17 11.82
C VAL A 186 9.56 17.00 13.18
N PHE A 187 8.80 16.88 14.27
CA PHE A 187 9.35 16.70 15.62
C PHE A 187 9.99 15.33 15.83
N PHE A 188 9.59 14.32 15.07
CA PHE A 188 10.23 13.00 15.13
C PHE A 188 11.67 13.02 14.61
N ALA A 189 12.06 14.01 13.80
CA ALA A 189 13.44 14.19 13.35
C ALA A 189 14.46 14.24 14.51
N ALA A 190 14.03 14.75 15.67
CA ALA A 190 14.84 14.86 16.88
C ALA A 190 15.01 13.54 17.66
N PHE A 191 14.17 12.53 17.37
CA PHE A 191 14.05 11.31 18.17
C PHE A 191 14.05 10.06 17.27
N PRO A 192 15.23 9.58 16.85
CA PRO A 192 15.37 8.42 15.97
C PRO A 192 14.63 7.16 16.46
N SER A 193 14.74 6.84 17.76
CA SER A 193 14.08 5.65 18.34
C SER A 193 12.56 5.73 18.29
N LEU A 194 11.98 6.92 18.53
CA LEU A 194 10.54 7.13 18.40
C LEU A 194 10.08 7.10 16.94
N THR A 195 10.93 7.58 16.02
CA THR A 195 10.67 7.49 14.58
C THR A 195 10.59 6.04 14.13
N GLU A 196 11.55 5.21 14.53
CA GLU A 196 11.53 3.78 14.20
C GLU A 196 10.28 3.09 14.75
N LEU A 197 9.89 3.40 15.99
CA LEU A 197 8.69 2.87 16.62
C LEU A 197 7.43 3.30 15.85
N LEU A 198 7.32 4.58 15.46
CA LEU A 198 6.21 5.09 14.66
C LEU A 198 6.11 4.37 13.31
N ILE A 199 7.23 4.16 12.61
CA ILE A 199 7.26 3.41 11.35
C ILE A 199 6.76 1.98 11.60
N LYS A 200 7.23 1.30 12.64
CA LYS A 200 6.83 -0.08 12.96
C LYS A 200 5.32 -0.19 13.20
N ILE A 201 4.76 0.70 14.02
CA ILE A 201 3.32 0.74 14.32
C ILE A 201 2.52 1.05 13.06
N SER A 202 2.92 2.09 12.31
CA SER A 202 2.21 2.51 11.09
C SER A 202 2.24 1.43 10.01
N VAL A 203 3.36 0.73 9.83
CA VAL A 203 3.46 -0.40 8.88
C VAL A 203 2.59 -1.57 9.31
N HIS A 204 2.50 -1.84 10.62
CA HIS A 204 1.61 -2.87 11.13
C HIS A 204 0.13 -2.53 10.84
N LEU A 205 -0.32 -1.33 11.25
CA LEU A 205 -1.69 -0.84 11.03
C LEU A 205 -2.04 -0.69 9.55
N TRP A 206 -1.07 -0.35 8.70
CA TRP A 206 -1.25 -0.31 7.25
C TRP A 206 -1.64 -1.69 6.69
N VAL A 207 -1.02 -2.77 7.16
CA VAL A 207 -1.30 -4.13 6.72
C VAL A 207 -2.53 -4.73 7.39
N THR A 208 -2.74 -4.49 8.69
CA THR A 208 -3.84 -5.12 9.44
C THR A 208 -5.14 -4.34 9.38
N GLY A 209 -5.07 -3.01 9.27
CA GLY A 209 -6.21 -2.11 9.32
C GLY A 209 -7.24 -2.28 8.20
N GLU A 210 -8.40 -1.69 8.43
CA GLU A 210 -9.46 -1.49 7.44
C GLU A 210 -9.19 -0.23 6.61
N GLU A 211 -9.89 -0.06 5.48
CA GLU A 211 -9.60 0.90 4.40
C GLU A 211 -9.09 2.27 4.88
N SER A 212 -9.82 2.95 5.77
CA SER A 212 -9.45 4.30 6.28
C SER A 212 -8.20 4.29 7.17
N LEU A 213 -8.06 3.27 8.02
CA LEU A 213 -6.92 3.10 8.91
C LEU A 213 -5.66 2.72 8.12
N SER A 214 -5.78 1.84 7.14
CA SER A 214 -4.68 1.48 6.24
C SER A 214 -4.18 2.68 5.45
N LEU A 215 -5.09 3.50 4.91
CA LEU A 215 -4.74 4.74 4.21
C LEU A 215 -4.03 5.74 5.11
N SER A 216 -4.59 6.02 6.29
CA SER A 216 -4.01 6.98 7.23
C SER A 216 -2.62 6.55 7.70
N SER A 217 -2.45 5.27 7.98
CA SER A 217 -1.16 4.70 8.37
C SER A 217 -0.12 4.77 7.25
N PHE A 218 -0.52 4.51 6.00
CA PHE A 218 0.36 4.65 4.85
C PHE A 218 0.82 6.10 4.65
N LEU A 219 -0.10 7.06 4.80
CA LEU A 219 0.22 8.47 4.64
C LEU A 219 1.25 8.96 5.66
N VAL A 220 1.21 8.45 6.90
CA VAL A 220 2.27 8.70 7.89
C VAL A 220 3.62 8.18 7.41
N VAL A 221 3.69 6.94 6.90
CA VAL A 221 4.94 6.36 6.36
C VAL A 221 5.45 7.16 5.16
N ARG A 222 4.57 7.56 4.25
CA ARG A 222 4.91 8.37 3.08
C ARG A 222 5.46 9.74 3.48
N GLU A 223 4.89 10.35 4.50
CA GLU A 223 5.30 11.67 4.96
C GLU A 223 6.63 11.60 5.73
N ILE A 224 6.87 10.57 6.52
CA ILE A 224 8.19 10.27 7.09
C ILE A 224 9.23 10.11 5.97
N ALA A 225 8.92 9.31 4.96
CA ALA A 225 9.82 9.04 3.83
C ALA A 225 10.15 10.31 3.01
N SER A 226 9.20 11.23 2.86
CA SER A 226 9.34 12.46 2.05
C SER A 226 9.81 13.69 2.82
N MET A 227 9.47 13.84 4.10
CA MET A 227 9.88 15.01 4.90
C MET A 227 11.19 14.80 5.64
N LEU A 228 11.49 13.57 6.07
CA LEU A 228 12.68 13.26 6.87
C LEU A 228 13.88 12.76 6.02
N LEU A 229 13.80 12.95 4.70
CA LEU A 229 14.72 12.49 3.64
C LEU A 229 16.20 12.35 4.07
N SER A 230 16.70 11.13 3.90
CA SER A 230 18.09 10.61 3.85
C SER A 230 18.24 9.32 4.66
N ASP A 231 17.76 9.31 5.92
CA ASP A 231 18.09 8.26 6.90
C ASP A 231 16.99 7.20 7.04
N TRP A 232 15.73 7.60 6.83
CA TRP A 232 14.56 6.74 7.06
C TRP A 232 13.93 6.17 5.80
N TYR A 233 14.33 6.66 4.62
CA TYR A 233 13.72 6.26 3.34
C TYR A 233 13.89 4.76 3.08
N ASP A 234 15.12 4.26 3.18
CA ASP A 234 15.43 2.83 3.02
C ASP A 234 14.73 1.96 4.07
N THR A 235 14.65 2.46 5.31
CA THR A 235 13.96 1.78 6.41
C THR A 235 12.46 1.66 6.13
N CYS A 236 11.81 2.72 5.63
CA CYS A 236 10.40 2.71 5.26
C CYS A 236 10.14 1.73 4.12
N MET A 237 10.96 1.77 3.06
CA MET A 237 10.88 0.83 1.93
C MET A 237 11.04 -0.63 2.38
N MET A 238 12.10 -0.92 3.14
CA MET A 238 12.36 -2.28 3.62
C MET A 238 11.25 -2.81 4.55
N LYS A 239 10.79 -2.00 5.51
CA LYS A 239 9.76 -2.44 6.47
C LYS A 239 8.40 -2.63 5.78
N THR A 240 8.00 -1.72 4.89
CA THR A 240 6.75 -1.87 4.10
C THR A 240 6.81 -3.08 3.18
N TYR A 241 7.90 -3.28 2.45
CA TYR A 241 8.06 -4.44 1.57
C TYR A 241 8.02 -5.77 2.33
N LYS A 242 8.75 -5.88 3.45
CA LYS A 242 8.72 -7.08 4.31
C LYS A 242 7.32 -7.36 4.88
N ALA A 243 6.62 -6.33 5.33
CA ALA A 243 5.27 -6.48 5.88
C ALA A 243 4.26 -6.93 4.81
N PHE A 244 4.34 -6.37 3.60
CA PHE A 244 3.53 -6.81 2.46
C PHE A 244 3.78 -8.27 2.10
N ILE A 245 5.06 -8.68 2.03
CA ILE A 245 5.43 -10.07 1.76
C ILE A 245 4.83 -11.00 2.82
N ALA A 246 4.96 -10.65 4.10
CA ALA A 246 4.42 -11.45 5.20
C ALA A 246 2.89 -11.60 5.11
N HIS A 247 2.18 -10.53 4.76
CA HIS A 247 0.73 -10.55 4.57
C HIS A 247 0.31 -11.36 3.34
N SER A 248 1.04 -11.24 2.24
CA SER A 248 0.74 -11.90 0.97
C SER A 248 0.78 -13.44 1.02
N LYS A 249 1.34 -14.01 2.10
CA LYS A 249 1.30 -15.46 2.40
C LYS A 249 -0.11 -15.94 2.73
N PHE A 250 -0.94 -15.11 3.34
CA PHE A 250 -2.29 -15.43 3.79
C PHE A 250 -3.32 -14.81 2.85
N PHE A 251 -3.38 -15.32 1.61
CA PHE A 251 -4.36 -14.85 0.65
C PHE A 251 -5.73 -15.47 0.97
N GLU A 252 -6.58 -14.69 1.64
CA GLU A 252 -7.98 -15.03 1.88
C GLU A 252 -8.85 -14.55 0.70
N HIS A 253 -9.88 -15.33 0.36
CA HIS A 253 -10.67 -15.18 -0.87
C HIS A 253 -11.43 -13.83 -0.99
N GLY A 254 -11.41 -12.97 0.04
CA GLY A 254 -11.98 -11.60 0.03
C GLY A 254 -10.97 -10.45 0.00
N ASN A 255 -9.66 -10.68 0.07
CA ASN A 255 -8.65 -9.62 0.28
C ASN A 255 -8.04 -9.03 -1.00
N LEU A 256 -8.62 -9.24 -2.19
CA LEU A 256 -8.08 -8.74 -3.46
C LEU A 256 -7.92 -7.21 -3.48
N LYS A 257 -8.95 -6.46 -3.09
CA LYS A 257 -8.93 -4.99 -3.04
C LYS A 257 -7.86 -4.48 -2.08
N LYS A 258 -7.72 -5.15 -0.94
CA LYS A 258 -6.70 -4.82 0.06
C LYS A 258 -5.29 -5.06 -0.49
N VAL A 259 -5.04 -6.21 -1.10
CA VAL A 259 -3.74 -6.51 -1.74
C VAL A 259 -3.42 -5.48 -2.83
N GLU A 260 -4.41 -5.09 -3.63
CA GLU A 260 -4.24 -4.04 -4.64
C GLU A 260 -3.90 -2.68 -4.02
N PHE A 261 -4.61 -2.27 -2.97
CA PHE A 261 -4.31 -1.05 -2.23
C PHE A 261 -2.88 -1.07 -1.66
N LEU A 262 -2.46 -2.18 -1.05
CA LEU A 262 -1.10 -2.34 -0.52
C LEU A 262 -0.05 -2.27 -1.64
N MET A 263 -0.29 -2.90 -2.79
CA MET A 263 0.61 -2.79 -3.94
C MET A 263 0.73 -1.35 -4.42
N ASN A 264 -0.39 -0.64 -4.59
CA ASN A 264 -0.39 0.75 -5.05
C ASN A 264 0.34 1.67 -4.05
N SER A 265 0.19 1.42 -2.74
CA SER A 265 0.91 2.12 -1.67
C SER A 265 2.43 1.93 -1.78
N ILE A 266 2.90 0.70 -1.98
CA ILE A 266 4.34 0.43 -2.15
C ILE A 266 4.87 1.08 -3.43
N VAL A 267 4.12 0.98 -4.53
CA VAL A 267 4.49 1.62 -5.80
C VAL A 267 4.65 3.13 -5.60
N GLU A 268 3.70 3.79 -4.95
CA GLU A 268 3.79 5.22 -4.64
C GLU A 268 5.03 5.55 -3.79
N LEU A 269 5.31 4.78 -2.74
CA LEU A 269 6.48 4.99 -1.88
C LEU A 269 7.82 4.85 -2.63
N TYR A 270 7.95 3.81 -3.47
CA TYR A 270 9.14 3.57 -4.27
C TYR A 270 9.27 4.52 -5.46
N SER A 271 8.18 5.21 -5.83
CA SER A 271 8.21 6.22 -6.90
C SER A 271 8.65 7.60 -6.39
N LEU A 272 8.84 7.78 -5.08
CA LEU A 272 9.33 9.05 -4.51
C LEU A 272 10.80 9.35 -4.88
N ASP A 273 11.66 8.34 -4.87
CA ASP A 273 13.08 8.45 -5.26
C ASP A 273 13.50 7.19 -6.03
N LEU A 274 13.32 7.24 -7.34
CA LEU A 274 13.61 6.12 -8.23
C LEU A 274 15.09 5.74 -8.27
N GLN A 275 16.01 6.67 -8.02
CA GLN A 275 17.44 6.37 -8.04
C GLN A 275 17.81 5.43 -6.89
N ARG A 276 17.29 5.70 -5.69
CA ARG A 276 17.48 4.81 -4.53
C ARG A 276 16.65 3.54 -4.66
N SER A 277 15.39 3.66 -5.06
CA SER A 277 14.47 2.54 -5.18
C SER A 277 14.91 1.52 -6.24
N TYR A 278 15.53 1.97 -7.34
CA TYR A 278 15.99 1.09 -8.43
C TYR A 278 16.86 -0.06 -7.93
N GLN A 279 17.83 0.22 -7.06
CA GLN A 279 18.74 -0.81 -6.53
C GLN A 279 17.99 -1.88 -5.73
N HIS A 280 17.03 -1.46 -4.90
CA HIS A 280 16.19 -2.37 -4.11
C HIS A 280 15.27 -3.21 -5.00
N VAL A 281 14.63 -2.60 -5.99
CA VAL A 281 13.75 -3.29 -6.96
C VAL A 281 14.55 -4.30 -7.77
N PHE A 282 15.71 -3.89 -8.30
CA PHE A 282 16.58 -4.75 -9.09
C PHE A 282 17.06 -5.95 -8.28
N ALA A 283 17.55 -5.74 -7.06
CA ALA A 283 17.97 -6.82 -6.17
C ALA A 283 16.81 -7.79 -5.87
N SER A 284 15.60 -7.27 -5.66
CA SER A 284 14.42 -8.12 -5.47
C SER A 284 14.08 -8.93 -6.72
N LEU A 285 14.11 -8.34 -7.92
CA LEU A 285 13.84 -9.06 -9.17
C LEU A 285 14.90 -10.12 -9.46
N GLN A 286 16.17 -9.82 -9.21
CA GLN A 286 17.25 -10.79 -9.31
C GLN A 286 17.05 -11.98 -8.36
N HIS A 287 16.62 -11.72 -7.13
CA HIS A 287 16.28 -12.78 -6.17
C HIS A 287 15.13 -13.68 -6.70
N LEU A 288 14.07 -13.08 -7.24
CA LEU A 288 12.97 -13.81 -7.85
C LEU A 288 13.42 -14.65 -9.05
N ALA A 289 14.29 -14.11 -9.91
CA ALA A 289 14.87 -14.81 -11.06
C ALA A 289 15.77 -15.98 -10.65
N ASN A 290 16.52 -15.84 -9.57
CA ASN A 290 17.37 -16.89 -9.02
C ASN A 290 16.54 -18.07 -8.50
N ILE A 291 15.45 -17.80 -7.76
CA ILE A 291 14.50 -18.83 -7.30
C ILE A 291 13.92 -19.58 -8.50
N LEU A 292 13.52 -18.85 -9.56
CA LEU A 292 12.96 -19.44 -10.78
C LEU A 292 13.98 -20.36 -11.46
N SER A 293 15.20 -19.87 -11.65
CA SER A 293 16.29 -20.59 -12.31
C SER A 293 16.68 -21.86 -11.54
N GLN A 294 16.76 -21.81 -10.21
CA GLN A 294 17.01 -22.98 -9.36
C GLN A 294 15.87 -24.01 -9.47
N THR A 295 14.63 -23.55 -9.47
CA THR A 295 13.46 -24.42 -9.61
C THR A 295 13.40 -25.11 -10.97
N MET A 296 13.72 -24.38 -12.05
CA MET A 296 13.78 -24.93 -13.41
C MET A 296 14.84 -26.02 -13.55
N LYS A 297 15.99 -25.87 -12.86
CA LYS A 297 17.07 -26.88 -12.83
C LYS A 297 16.70 -28.11 -12.00
N ALA A 298 16.15 -27.91 -10.80
CA ALA A 298 15.88 -29.00 -9.87
C ALA A 298 14.65 -29.86 -10.23
N LYS A 299 13.60 -29.26 -10.83
CA LYS A 299 12.31 -29.90 -11.17
C LYS A 299 11.66 -30.73 -10.05
N LYS A 300 12.01 -30.49 -8.79
CA LYS A 300 11.43 -31.16 -7.61
C LYS A 300 10.11 -30.51 -7.20
N LYS A 301 9.16 -31.32 -6.69
CA LYS A 301 7.84 -30.83 -6.23
C LYS A 301 7.92 -29.77 -5.14
N GLU A 302 8.94 -29.83 -4.28
CA GLU A 302 9.14 -28.87 -3.19
C GLU A 302 9.60 -27.50 -3.71
N GLU A 303 10.51 -27.49 -4.67
CA GLU A 303 10.96 -26.26 -5.33
C GLU A 303 9.82 -25.60 -6.12
N LEU A 304 8.96 -26.39 -6.77
CA LEU A 304 7.77 -25.86 -7.44
C LEU A 304 6.80 -25.15 -6.47
N LYS A 305 6.72 -25.56 -5.20
CA LYS A 305 5.89 -24.88 -4.19
C LYS A 305 6.40 -23.49 -3.84
N LYS A 306 7.71 -23.22 -3.99
CA LYS A 306 8.29 -21.90 -3.72
C LYS A 306 7.77 -20.85 -4.70
N ILE A 307 7.58 -21.24 -5.96
CA ILE A 307 7.03 -20.36 -7.02
C ILE A 307 5.51 -20.38 -7.01
N HIS A 308 4.91 -21.55 -6.75
CA HIS A 308 3.46 -21.70 -6.60
C HIS A 308 2.99 -21.22 -5.21
N ASN A 309 3.26 -19.96 -4.90
CA ASN A 309 2.83 -19.27 -3.70
C ASN A 309 2.36 -17.85 -4.08
N TRP A 310 1.27 -17.41 -3.47
CA TRP A 310 0.75 -16.06 -3.59
C TRP A 310 1.80 -14.99 -3.30
N GLN A 311 2.67 -15.24 -2.34
CA GLN A 311 3.78 -14.35 -2.02
C GLN A 311 4.67 -14.07 -3.24
N TYR A 312 5.12 -15.12 -3.92
CA TYR A 312 6.00 -14.98 -5.09
C TYR A 312 5.27 -14.25 -6.23
N ILE A 313 4.04 -14.64 -6.53
CA ILE A 313 3.24 -14.05 -7.61
C ILE A 313 2.90 -12.58 -7.32
N ASN A 314 2.56 -12.24 -6.09
CA ASN A 314 2.27 -10.87 -5.68
C ASN A 314 3.52 -9.99 -5.70
N CYS A 315 4.70 -10.51 -5.36
CA CYS A 315 5.97 -9.79 -5.55
C CYS A 315 6.22 -9.45 -7.02
N VAL A 316 6.07 -10.42 -7.94
CA VAL A 316 6.23 -10.13 -9.38
C VAL A 316 5.18 -9.12 -9.85
N SER A 317 3.93 -9.26 -9.39
CA SER A 317 2.83 -8.33 -9.72
C SER A 317 3.09 -6.91 -9.23
N LEU A 318 3.67 -6.76 -8.03
CA LEU A 318 4.05 -5.46 -7.47
C LEU A 318 5.08 -4.77 -8.38
N TRP A 319 6.13 -5.49 -8.79
CA TRP A 319 7.18 -4.90 -9.62
C TRP A 319 6.71 -4.60 -11.05
N VAL A 320 5.76 -5.38 -11.58
CA VAL A 320 5.08 -5.02 -12.84
C VAL A 320 4.33 -3.70 -12.71
N LYS A 321 3.54 -3.51 -11.64
CA LYS A 321 2.86 -2.23 -11.39
C LYS A 321 3.84 -1.07 -11.22
N PHE A 322 4.96 -1.29 -10.52
CA PHE A 322 6.00 -0.27 -10.35
C PHE A 322 6.62 0.16 -11.69
N ILE A 323 6.96 -0.81 -12.55
CA ILE A 323 7.51 -0.54 -13.89
C ILE A 323 6.47 0.18 -14.75
N ASP A 324 5.22 -0.27 -14.72
CA ASP A 324 4.10 0.32 -15.48
C ASP A 324 3.88 1.80 -15.15
N CYS A 325 3.97 2.18 -13.87
CA CYS A 325 3.81 3.57 -13.44
C CYS A 325 4.99 4.48 -13.81
N ASN A 326 6.22 3.95 -13.88
CA ASN A 326 7.45 4.77 -13.96
C ASN A 326 8.17 4.68 -15.32
N LEU A 327 7.69 3.86 -16.26
CA LEU A 327 8.32 3.62 -17.56
C LEU A 327 8.41 4.84 -18.48
N LYS A 328 7.51 5.82 -18.33
CA LYS A 328 7.45 6.99 -19.22
C LYS A 328 8.55 8.01 -18.93
N ASP A 329 8.88 8.16 -17.66
CA ASP A 329 9.75 9.23 -17.19
C ASP A 329 11.22 8.77 -17.01
N HIS A 330 11.45 7.44 -16.98
CA HIS A 330 12.75 6.86 -16.65
C HIS A 330 13.11 5.63 -17.50
N ASP A 331 14.42 5.45 -17.73
CA ASP A 331 14.95 4.27 -18.40
C ASP A 331 14.96 3.06 -17.45
N LEU A 332 13.90 2.26 -17.50
CA LEU A 332 13.73 1.04 -16.73
C LEU A 332 13.83 -0.23 -17.60
N GLN A 333 14.46 -0.14 -18.78
CA GLN A 333 14.57 -1.25 -19.73
C GLN A 333 15.18 -2.54 -19.13
N PRO A 334 16.20 -2.48 -18.24
CA PRO A 334 16.71 -3.68 -17.58
C PRO A 334 15.67 -4.36 -16.68
N LEU A 335 14.88 -3.58 -15.92
CA LEU A 335 13.82 -4.11 -15.05
C LEU A 335 12.67 -4.71 -15.87
N LEU A 336 12.30 -4.04 -16.97
CA LEU A 336 11.28 -4.51 -17.90
C LEU A 336 11.69 -5.87 -18.48
N SER A 337 12.89 -5.96 -19.04
CA SER A 337 13.42 -7.17 -19.67
C SER A 337 13.48 -8.34 -18.69
N LEU A 338 13.99 -8.10 -17.47
CA LEU A 338 14.06 -9.12 -16.43
C LEU A 338 12.68 -9.58 -15.98
N SER A 339 11.72 -8.66 -15.83
CA SER A 339 10.33 -8.98 -15.46
C SER A 339 9.66 -9.84 -16.54
N ILE A 340 9.82 -9.50 -17.82
CA ILE A 340 9.30 -10.30 -18.94
C ILE A 340 9.86 -11.73 -18.90
N LEU A 341 11.17 -11.87 -18.68
CA LEU A 341 11.83 -13.18 -18.60
C LEU A 341 11.28 -14.03 -17.45
N ILE A 342 11.14 -13.43 -16.25
CA ILE A 342 10.58 -14.11 -15.08
C ILE A 342 9.15 -14.56 -15.36
N ILE A 343 8.29 -13.67 -15.87
CA ILE A 343 6.87 -13.97 -16.11
C ILE A 343 6.71 -15.07 -17.16
N LYS A 344 7.47 -15.01 -18.27
CA LYS A 344 7.50 -16.08 -19.26
C LYS A 344 7.98 -17.39 -18.65
N GLY A 345 9.05 -17.38 -17.85
CA GLY A 345 9.55 -18.58 -17.21
C GLY A 345 8.53 -19.22 -16.25
N ILE A 346 7.78 -18.42 -15.48
CA ILE A 346 6.67 -18.91 -14.65
C ILE A 346 5.60 -19.58 -15.52
N ALA A 347 5.18 -18.94 -16.61
CA ALA A 347 4.14 -19.48 -17.48
C ALA A 347 4.53 -20.83 -18.11
N HIS A 348 5.79 -20.99 -18.53
CA HIS A 348 6.29 -22.24 -19.12
C HIS A 348 6.56 -23.34 -18.09
N LEU A 349 6.84 -22.99 -16.83
CA LEU A 349 7.07 -23.96 -15.75
C LEU A 349 5.81 -24.79 -15.42
N PHE A 350 4.63 -24.22 -15.66
CA PHE A 350 3.35 -24.84 -15.32
C PHE A 350 2.44 -25.06 -16.54
N PRO A 351 2.77 -25.99 -17.46
CA PRO A 351 2.03 -26.19 -18.71
C PRO A 351 0.65 -26.86 -18.52
N SER A 352 0.39 -27.46 -17.35
CA SER A 352 -0.87 -28.15 -17.08
C SER A 352 -2.07 -27.18 -17.01
N LEU A 353 -3.22 -27.59 -17.54
CA LEU A 353 -4.49 -26.85 -17.43
C LEU A 353 -4.89 -26.50 -15.99
N ARG A 354 -4.39 -27.24 -15.01
CA ARG A 354 -4.61 -26.93 -13.59
C ARG A 354 -4.06 -25.56 -13.20
N TYR A 355 -3.00 -25.11 -13.85
CA TYR A 355 -2.34 -23.83 -13.59
C TYR A 355 -2.71 -22.77 -14.63
N LEU A 356 -3.81 -22.97 -15.38
CA LEU A 356 -4.28 -21.98 -16.33
C LEU A 356 -4.60 -20.62 -15.66
N PRO A 357 -5.22 -20.54 -14.46
CA PRO A 357 -5.40 -19.25 -13.79
C PRO A 357 -4.08 -18.50 -13.55
N LEU A 358 -3.04 -19.21 -13.13
CA LEU A 358 -1.70 -18.64 -12.96
C LEU A 358 -1.14 -18.13 -14.30
N ARG A 359 -1.25 -18.92 -15.37
CA ARG A 359 -0.78 -18.50 -16.72
C ARG A 359 -1.55 -17.29 -17.24
N PHE A 360 -2.86 -17.24 -17.01
CA PHE A 360 -3.68 -16.08 -17.38
C PHE A 360 -3.26 -14.83 -16.63
N ARG A 361 -2.93 -14.94 -15.33
CA ARG A 361 -2.35 -13.83 -14.57
C ARG A 361 -1.00 -13.39 -15.13
N CYS A 362 -0.13 -14.33 -15.54
CA CYS A 362 1.10 -13.99 -16.24
C CYS A 362 0.82 -13.22 -17.54
N VAL A 363 -0.17 -13.63 -18.33
CA VAL A 363 -0.55 -12.92 -19.56
C VAL A 363 -1.11 -11.53 -19.28
N GLN A 364 -1.91 -11.34 -18.21
CA GLN A 364 -2.36 -10.01 -17.78
C GLN A 364 -1.17 -9.09 -17.51
N MET A 365 -0.19 -9.58 -16.75
CA MET A 365 1.02 -8.83 -16.42
C MET A 365 1.86 -8.51 -17.67
N LEU A 366 1.99 -9.46 -18.61
CA LEU A 366 2.69 -9.21 -19.88
C LEU A 366 1.95 -8.19 -20.75
N ASN A 367 0.62 -8.25 -20.83
CA ASN A 367 -0.17 -7.27 -21.56
C ASN A 367 -0.05 -5.87 -20.94
N GLN A 368 0.01 -5.76 -19.62
CA GLN A 368 0.23 -4.48 -18.93
C GLN A 368 1.60 -3.89 -19.29
N LEU A 369 2.67 -4.69 -19.17
CA LEU A 369 4.03 -4.26 -19.56
C LEU A 369 4.11 -3.88 -21.05
N SER A 370 3.45 -4.64 -21.94
CA SER A 370 3.43 -4.37 -23.37
C SER A 370 2.75 -3.03 -23.68
N LEU A 371 1.67 -2.71 -22.95
CA LEU A 371 0.94 -1.45 -23.10
C LEU A 371 1.78 -0.24 -22.68
N SER A 372 2.44 -0.29 -21.51
CA SER A 372 3.23 0.85 -21.00
C SER A 372 4.56 1.03 -21.72
N SER A 373 5.24 -0.06 -22.07
CA SER A 373 6.53 0.02 -22.77
C SER A 373 6.41 0.29 -24.26
N GLY A 374 5.24 0.02 -24.86
CA GLY A 374 5.08 0.01 -26.31
C GLY A 374 5.87 -1.10 -27.01
N VAL A 375 6.44 -2.06 -26.27
CA VAL A 375 7.19 -3.19 -26.80
C VAL A 375 6.25 -4.36 -27.06
N PHE A 376 6.39 -4.98 -28.22
CA PHE A 376 5.62 -6.17 -28.56
C PHE A 376 6.05 -7.38 -27.72
N ILE A 377 5.10 -7.93 -26.95
CA ILE A 377 5.31 -9.15 -26.16
C ILE A 377 4.38 -10.25 -26.68
N PRO A 378 4.89 -11.34 -27.27
CA PRO A 378 4.06 -12.45 -27.71
C PRO A 378 3.41 -13.17 -26.52
N VAL A 379 2.09 -13.15 -26.44
CA VAL A 379 1.31 -13.84 -25.39
C VAL A 379 0.40 -14.95 -25.92
N ALA A 380 0.20 -15.02 -27.25
CA ALA A 380 -0.77 -15.90 -27.88
C ALA A 380 -0.57 -17.38 -27.51
N SER A 381 0.65 -17.91 -27.59
CA SER A 381 0.93 -19.30 -27.23
C SER A 381 0.56 -19.63 -25.77
N LEU A 382 0.83 -18.71 -24.84
CA LEU A 382 0.53 -18.90 -23.40
C LEU A 382 -0.97 -19.02 -23.13
N VAL A 383 -1.81 -18.44 -23.98
CA VAL A 383 -3.27 -18.51 -23.89
C VAL A 383 -3.82 -19.69 -24.68
N LEU A 384 -3.32 -19.95 -25.89
CA LEU A 384 -4.01 -20.85 -26.83
C LEU A 384 -3.83 -22.35 -26.51
N ASP A 385 -2.86 -22.71 -25.68
CA ASP A 385 -2.57 -24.11 -25.30
C ASP A 385 -3.79 -24.89 -24.80
N PHE A 386 -4.79 -24.25 -24.18
CA PHE A 386 -5.97 -24.96 -23.67
C PHE A 386 -6.98 -25.36 -24.76
N LEU A 387 -6.96 -24.70 -25.92
CA LEU A 387 -7.92 -24.93 -27.01
C LEU A 387 -7.78 -26.31 -27.65
N GLU A 388 -6.58 -26.91 -27.57
CA GLU A 388 -6.32 -28.25 -28.12
C GLU A 388 -6.78 -29.38 -27.18
N HIS A 389 -7.18 -29.06 -25.95
CA HIS A 389 -7.55 -30.07 -24.96
C HIS A 389 -8.99 -30.55 -25.11
N LYS A 390 -9.19 -31.86 -25.27
CA LYS A 390 -10.51 -32.52 -25.40
C LYS A 390 -11.48 -32.23 -24.25
N GLY A 391 -10.96 -31.91 -23.07
CA GLY A 391 -11.76 -31.54 -21.90
C GLY A 391 -12.52 -30.21 -22.03
N CYS A 392 -12.23 -29.37 -23.03
CA CYS A 392 -12.91 -28.09 -23.27
C CYS A 392 -14.09 -28.16 -24.26
N THR A 393 -14.36 -29.32 -24.85
CA THR A 393 -15.39 -29.49 -25.90
C THR A 393 -16.50 -30.47 -25.52
N ALA A 394 -16.38 -31.17 -24.38
CA ALA A 394 -17.35 -32.17 -23.94
C ALA A 394 -18.48 -31.57 -23.09
N ASP A 395 -19.67 -32.18 -23.14
CA ASP A 395 -20.79 -31.85 -22.28
C ASP A 395 -20.43 -32.09 -20.80
N ALA A 396 -20.56 -31.03 -20.01
CA ALA A 396 -20.08 -30.96 -18.64
C ALA A 396 -21.20 -30.62 -17.66
N THR A 397 -21.16 -31.21 -16.48
CA THR A 397 -22.05 -30.88 -15.38
C THR A 397 -21.71 -29.51 -14.78
N ARG A 398 -22.74 -28.74 -14.42
CA ARG A 398 -22.58 -27.48 -13.69
C ARG A 398 -22.22 -27.78 -12.24
N VAL A 399 -21.15 -27.16 -11.76
CA VAL A 399 -20.71 -27.19 -10.36
C VAL A 399 -20.85 -25.77 -9.80
N LYS A 400 -20.52 -25.51 -8.53
CA LYS A 400 -20.45 -24.15 -7.96
C LYS A 400 -19.52 -23.25 -8.80
N ALA A 401 -19.86 -21.97 -8.93
CA ALA A 401 -19.02 -20.98 -9.62
C ALA A 401 -17.66 -20.85 -8.92
N PHE A 402 -16.62 -20.62 -9.71
CA PHE A 402 -15.24 -20.51 -9.26
C PHE A 402 -14.58 -19.31 -9.93
N ASP A 403 -13.83 -18.53 -9.18
CA ASP A 403 -13.14 -17.34 -9.69
C ASP A 403 -11.65 -17.62 -9.92
N PHE A 404 -11.17 -17.35 -11.14
CA PHE A 404 -9.76 -17.49 -11.50
C PHE A 404 -8.89 -16.44 -10.81
N SER A 405 -9.47 -15.32 -10.37
CA SER A 405 -8.73 -14.25 -9.70
C SER A 405 -8.19 -14.67 -8.31
N THR A 406 -8.84 -15.62 -7.66
CA THR A 406 -8.56 -16.03 -6.26
C THR A 406 -7.76 -17.32 -6.14
N VAL A 407 -7.38 -17.96 -7.25
CA VAL A 407 -6.73 -19.28 -7.20
C VAL A 407 -5.60 -19.40 -8.22
N LEU A 408 -4.46 -19.96 -7.77
CA LEU A 408 -3.31 -20.27 -8.63
C LEU A 408 -3.40 -21.67 -9.29
N LYS A 409 -4.16 -22.60 -8.68
CA LYS A 409 -4.28 -23.99 -9.13
C LYS A 409 -5.67 -24.57 -8.94
N VAL A 410 -6.26 -25.04 -10.03
CA VAL A 410 -7.57 -25.68 -10.05
C VAL A 410 -7.48 -27.14 -9.58
N PRO A 411 -8.40 -27.59 -8.71
CA PRO A 411 -8.59 -28.99 -8.36
C PRO A 411 -8.89 -29.87 -9.59
N LYS A 412 -8.38 -31.10 -9.62
CA LYS A 412 -8.54 -32.00 -10.78
C LYS A 412 -10.00 -32.28 -11.14
N HIS A 413 -10.89 -32.37 -10.13
CA HIS A 413 -12.30 -32.68 -10.33
C HIS A 413 -13.07 -31.55 -11.05
N LEU A 414 -12.60 -30.30 -10.97
CA LEU A 414 -13.26 -29.15 -11.62
C LEU A 414 -12.83 -28.95 -13.08
N LEU A 415 -11.77 -29.60 -13.54
CA LEU A 415 -11.27 -29.42 -14.92
C LEU A 415 -12.27 -29.84 -16.00
N LYS A 416 -13.20 -30.74 -15.66
CA LYS A 416 -14.26 -31.19 -16.56
C LYS A 416 -15.58 -30.44 -16.33
N SER A 417 -15.62 -29.47 -15.41
CA SER A 417 -16.85 -28.74 -15.09
C SER A 417 -17.16 -27.71 -16.18
N ARG A 418 -18.46 -27.47 -16.41
CA ARG A 418 -18.91 -26.50 -17.42
C ARG A 418 -18.44 -25.09 -17.08
N ASN A 419 -18.45 -24.73 -15.79
CA ASN A 419 -18.01 -23.42 -15.32
C ASN A 419 -16.52 -23.20 -15.60
N PHE A 420 -15.68 -24.22 -15.41
CA PHE A 420 -14.26 -24.12 -15.73
C PHE A 420 -14.06 -23.87 -17.23
N GLN A 421 -14.76 -24.61 -18.11
CA GLN A 421 -14.66 -24.42 -19.56
C GLN A 421 -15.09 -23.00 -19.98
N GLU A 422 -16.24 -22.54 -19.48
CA GLU A 422 -16.76 -21.19 -19.75
C GLU A 422 -15.78 -20.11 -19.28
N GLU A 423 -15.23 -20.25 -18.08
CA GLU A 423 -14.23 -19.31 -17.55
C GLU A 423 -12.91 -19.32 -18.32
N CYS A 424 -12.44 -20.49 -18.75
CA CYS A 424 -11.25 -20.59 -19.59
C CYS A 424 -11.43 -19.79 -20.88
N ILE A 425 -12.55 -20.03 -21.58
CA ILE A 425 -12.83 -19.45 -22.90
C ILE A 425 -13.03 -17.93 -22.77
N LEU A 426 -13.86 -17.50 -21.82
CA LEU A 426 -14.14 -16.08 -21.62
C LEU A 426 -12.89 -15.30 -21.21
N SER A 427 -12.07 -15.85 -20.30
CA SER A 427 -10.82 -15.20 -19.88
C SER A 427 -9.80 -15.17 -21.02
N ALA A 428 -9.73 -16.22 -21.85
CA ALA A 428 -8.86 -16.24 -23.02
C ALA A 428 -9.27 -15.17 -24.06
N ILE A 429 -10.57 -15.04 -24.33
CA ILE A 429 -11.11 -13.98 -25.20
C ILE A 429 -10.73 -12.61 -24.63
N GLU A 430 -10.90 -12.40 -23.33
CA GLU A 430 -10.57 -11.14 -22.66
C GLU A 430 -9.08 -10.77 -22.81
N LEU A 431 -8.19 -11.72 -22.54
CA LEU A 431 -6.74 -11.51 -22.61
C LEU A 431 -6.23 -11.27 -24.02
N LEU A 432 -6.74 -12.02 -25.00
CA LEU A 432 -6.36 -11.84 -26.39
C LEU A 432 -7.00 -10.60 -26.99
N SER A 433 -8.22 -10.23 -26.58
CA SER A 433 -8.82 -8.96 -26.98
C SER A 433 -8.01 -7.78 -26.44
N ALA A 434 -7.52 -7.85 -25.19
CA ALA A 434 -6.61 -6.85 -24.64
C ALA A 434 -5.32 -6.76 -25.46
N HIS A 435 -4.69 -7.90 -25.76
CA HIS A 435 -3.49 -7.95 -26.57
C HIS A 435 -3.71 -7.37 -27.97
N PHE A 436 -4.74 -7.82 -28.70
CA PHE A 436 -5.03 -7.33 -30.05
C PHE A 436 -5.43 -5.87 -30.08
N SER A 437 -6.12 -5.36 -29.06
CA SER A 437 -6.48 -3.95 -28.97
C SER A 437 -5.25 -3.03 -28.94
N GLN A 438 -4.15 -3.49 -28.33
CA GLN A 438 -2.89 -2.73 -28.28
C GLN A 438 -2.24 -2.62 -29.67
N TRP A 439 -2.35 -3.67 -30.48
CA TRP A 439 -1.66 -3.80 -31.76
C TRP A 439 -2.56 -3.61 -32.98
N ARG A 440 -3.83 -3.22 -32.79
CA ARG A 440 -4.87 -3.23 -33.83
C ARG A 440 -4.57 -2.38 -35.06
N TYR A 441 -3.84 -1.28 -34.90
CA TYR A 441 -3.43 -0.39 -35.99
C TYR A 441 -2.07 -0.77 -36.58
N HIS A 442 -1.38 -1.74 -35.98
CA HIS A 442 -0.05 -2.11 -36.41
C HIS A 442 -0.08 -2.77 -37.79
N ILE A 443 0.85 -2.39 -38.68
CA ILE A 443 0.91 -2.92 -40.05
C ILE A 443 1.06 -4.46 -40.09
N SER A 444 1.68 -5.03 -39.06
CA SER A 444 1.88 -6.48 -38.86
C SER A 444 0.73 -7.17 -38.10
N PHE A 445 -0.40 -6.49 -37.86
CA PHE A 445 -1.57 -7.10 -37.22
C PHE A 445 -2.10 -8.34 -37.96
N PRO A 446 -2.12 -8.40 -39.31
CA PRO A 446 -2.56 -9.59 -40.03
C PRO A 446 -1.73 -10.83 -39.68
N GLU A 447 -0.41 -10.69 -39.59
CA GLU A 447 0.50 -11.77 -39.19
C GLU A 447 0.29 -12.16 -37.72
N LEU A 448 0.17 -11.16 -36.84
CA LEU A 448 -0.12 -11.35 -35.41
C LEU A 448 -1.38 -12.19 -35.18
N ALA A 449 -2.47 -11.86 -35.87
CA ALA A 449 -3.79 -12.44 -35.65
C ALA A 449 -3.97 -13.82 -36.30
N THR A 450 -3.14 -14.19 -37.28
CA THR A 450 -3.37 -15.36 -38.13
C THR A 450 -3.37 -16.69 -37.35
N ILE A 451 -2.36 -16.97 -36.52
CA ILE A 451 -2.31 -18.23 -35.76
C ILE A 451 -3.47 -18.33 -34.75
N PRO A 452 -3.74 -17.29 -33.92
CA PRO A 452 -4.91 -17.29 -33.05
C PRO A 452 -6.22 -17.54 -33.79
N LEU A 453 -6.46 -16.87 -34.92
CA LEU A 453 -7.67 -17.05 -35.73
C LEU A 453 -7.86 -18.49 -36.20
N VAL A 454 -6.81 -19.12 -36.73
CA VAL A 454 -6.86 -20.52 -37.18
C VAL A 454 -7.23 -21.46 -36.03
N LEU A 455 -6.63 -21.27 -34.85
CA LEU A 455 -6.91 -22.11 -33.68
C LEU A 455 -8.33 -21.92 -33.15
N PHE A 456 -8.81 -20.67 -33.08
CA PHE A 456 -10.20 -20.40 -32.66
C PHE A 456 -11.23 -20.90 -33.65
N LYS A 457 -11.00 -20.82 -34.97
CA LYS A 457 -11.89 -21.40 -35.98
C LYS A 457 -12.03 -22.91 -35.82
N ARG A 458 -10.90 -23.62 -35.68
CA ARG A 458 -10.89 -25.08 -35.42
C ARG A 458 -11.57 -25.42 -34.09
N PHE A 459 -11.42 -24.58 -33.08
CA PHE A 459 -12.08 -24.78 -31.78
C PHE A 459 -13.59 -24.54 -31.86
N HIS A 460 -14.02 -23.51 -32.59
CA HIS A 460 -15.43 -23.18 -32.82
C HIS A 460 -16.20 -24.32 -33.50
N GLU A 461 -15.58 -25.05 -34.44
CA GLU A 461 -16.17 -26.23 -35.08
C GLU A 461 -16.41 -27.40 -34.11
N LYS A 462 -15.61 -27.50 -33.05
CA LYS A 462 -15.67 -28.58 -32.05
C LYS A 462 -16.55 -28.24 -30.84
N LEU A 463 -17.01 -27.00 -30.71
CA LEU A 463 -17.79 -26.55 -29.56
C LEU A 463 -19.26 -26.97 -29.67
N SER A 464 -19.72 -27.79 -28.72
CA SER A 464 -21.13 -28.19 -28.62
C SER A 464 -22.04 -27.13 -27.96
N ASN A 465 -21.48 -26.28 -27.09
CA ASN A 465 -22.26 -25.28 -26.35
C ASN A 465 -22.51 -24.02 -27.18
N GLU A 466 -23.74 -23.86 -27.67
CA GLU A 466 -24.16 -22.76 -28.53
C GLU A 466 -23.92 -21.34 -27.96
N THR A 467 -24.06 -21.14 -26.65
CA THR A 467 -23.80 -19.82 -26.05
C THR A 467 -22.33 -19.42 -26.16
N LEU A 468 -21.43 -20.34 -25.83
CA LEU A 468 -19.97 -20.13 -25.93
C LEU A 468 -19.54 -20.06 -27.39
N ARG A 469 -20.14 -20.89 -28.24
CA ARG A 469 -19.92 -20.90 -29.68
C ARG A 469 -20.20 -19.53 -30.30
N ARG A 470 -21.34 -18.89 -29.97
CA ARG A 470 -21.66 -17.52 -30.40
C ARG A 470 -20.65 -16.49 -29.92
N GLN A 471 -20.15 -16.60 -28.69
CA GLN A 471 -19.14 -15.68 -28.15
C GLN A 471 -17.80 -15.82 -28.87
N VAL A 472 -17.34 -17.06 -29.11
CA VAL A 472 -16.12 -17.33 -29.86
C VAL A 472 -16.27 -16.87 -31.31
N LYS A 473 -17.41 -17.13 -31.96
CA LYS A 473 -17.69 -16.64 -33.32
C LYS A 473 -17.61 -15.12 -33.40
N ARG A 474 -18.26 -14.42 -32.45
CA ARG A 474 -18.18 -12.95 -32.36
C ARG A 474 -16.74 -12.47 -32.20
N PHE A 475 -15.91 -13.13 -31.39
CA PHE A 475 -14.49 -12.79 -31.26
C PHE A 475 -13.75 -12.96 -32.58
N ILE A 476 -13.92 -14.11 -33.26
CA ILE A 476 -13.32 -14.39 -34.57
C ILE A 476 -13.69 -13.31 -35.57
N ASP A 477 -14.99 -13.01 -35.72
CA ASP A 477 -15.50 -12.04 -36.71
C ASP A 477 -14.91 -10.64 -36.49
N GLN A 478 -14.74 -10.22 -35.23
CA GLN A 478 -14.16 -8.92 -34.90
C GLN A 478 -12.65 -8.85 -35.21
N VAL A 479 -11.92 -9.92 -34.94
CA VAL A 479 -10.48 -9.99 -35.26
C VAL A 479 -10.27 -10.08 -36.77
N GLU A 480 -11.12 -10.81 -37.51
CA GLU A 480 -11.09 -10.86 -38.98
C GLU A 480 -11.40 -9.50 -39.60
N GLN A 481 -12.44 -8.81 -39.13
CA GLN A 481 -12.77 -7.47 -39.61
C GLN A 481 -11.60 -6.50 -39.44
N ASN A 482 -10.90 -6.55 -38.29
CA ASN A 482 -9.73 -5.72 -38.07
C ASN A 482 -8.55 -6.14 -38.96
N LYS A 483 -8.34 -7.44 -39.17
CA LYS A 483 -7.33 -7.96 -40.10
C LYS A 483 -7.57 -7.44 -41.51
N GLU A 484 -8.78 -7.57 -42.05
CA GLU A 484 -9.16 -7.09 -43.38
C GLU A 484 -9.07 -5.56 -43.51
N TYR A 485 -9.36 -4.83 -42.43
CA TYR A 485 -9.17 -3.37 -42.38
C TYR A 485 -7.69 -3.00 -42.59
N ILE A 486 -6.79 -3.63 -41.83
CA ILE A 486 -5.36 -3.35 -41.93
C ILE A 486 -4.77 -3.84 -43.25
N GLU A 487 -5.22 -4.98 -43.78
CA GLU A 487 -4.79 -5.46 -45.10
C GLU A 487 -5.15 -4.48 -46.22
N ARG A 488 -6.35 -3.90 -46.20
CA ARG A 488 -6.75 -2.85 -47.16
C ARG A 488 -5.89 -1.61 -47.04
N LYS A 489 -5.68 -1.13 -45.82
CA LYS A 489 -4.79 0.02 -45.57
C LYS A 489 -3.35 -0.24 -45.99
N ARG A 490 -2.86 -1.45 -45.75
CA ARG A 490 -1.51 -1.88 -46.15
C ARG A 490 -1.36 -1.97 -47.67
N ALA A 491 -2.41 -2.32 -48.40
CA ALA A 491 -2.38 -2.36 -49.87
C ALA A 491 -2.23 -0.96 -50.51
N GLU A 492 -2.60 0.10 -49.79
CA GLU A 492 -2.47 1.50 -50.23
C GLU A 492 -1.06 2.07 -49.97
N ILE A 493 -0.21 1.33 -49.25
CA ILE A 493 1.12 1.78 -48.81
C ILE A 493 2.20 1.45 -49.85
N SER A 494 3.08 2.42 -50.12
CA SER A 494 4.24 2.26 -51.00
C SER A 494 5.59 2.19 -50.27
N PHE A 495 5.63 2.36 -48.95
CA PHE A 495 6.88 2.37 -48.18
C PHE A 495 7.35 0.95 -47.80
N SER A 496 8.67 0.81 -47.63
CA SER A 496 9.33 -0.46 -47.28
C SER A 496 9.12 -0.81 -45.79
N PRO A 497 9.05 -2.10 -45.42
CA PRO A 497 9.02 -2.53 -44.00
C PRO A 497 10.20 -2.05 -43.15
N ASN A 498 11.32 -1.66 -43.77
CA ASN A 498 12.50 -1.12 -43.10
C ASN A 498 12.40 0.39 -42.82
N ASP A 499 11.40 1.08 -43.37
CA ASP A 499 11.19 2.50 -43.15
C ASP A 499 10.37 2.73 -41.87
N HIS A 500 11.06 2.74 -40.73
CA HIS A 500 10.45 2.92 -39.41
C HIS A 500 9.71 4.25 -39.28
N ALA A 501 10.22 5.33 -39.89
CA ALA A 501 9.58 6.65 -39.83
C ALA A 501 8.24 6.67 -40.57
N ALA A 502 8.17 6.02 -41.73
CA ALA A 502 6.92 5.90 -42.48
C ALA A 502 5.90 5.00 -41.76
N ILE A 503 6.36 3.93 -41.10
CA ILE A 503 5.51 3.09 -40.23
C ILE A 503 4.93 3.91 -39.08
N ASP A 504 5.76 4.69 -38.37
CA ASP A 504 5.30 5.50 -37.25
C ASP A 504 4.29 6.57 -37.69
N SER A 505 4.51 7.20 -38.84
CA SER A 505 3.56 8.16 -39.45
C SER A 505 2.23 7.49 -39.77
N PHE A 506 2.24 6.29 -40.38
CA PHE A 506 1.05 5.50 -40.63
C PHE A 506 0.27 5.19 -39.33
N LEU A 507 0.97 4.76 -38.28
CA LEU A 507 0.36 4.46 -36.99
C LEU A 507 -0.30 5.69 -36.36
N GLN A 508 0.34 6.86 -36.46
CA GLN A 508 -0.21 8.11 -35.92
C GLN A 508 -1.47 8.57 -36.68
N MET A 509 -1.46 8.46 -38.01
CA MET A 509 -2.63 8.79 -38.83
C MET A 509 -3.81 7.86 -38.55
N GLU A 510 -3.58 6.55 -38.46
CA GLU A 510 -4.66 5.59 -38.20
C GLU A 510 -5.21 5.69 -36.77
N LYS A 511 -4.36 6.02 -35.78
CA LYS A 511 -4.78 6.28 -34.39
C LYS A 511 -5.65 7.54 -34.27
N SER A 512 -5.39 8.57 -35.06
CA SER A 512 -6.11 9.86 -35.00
C SER A 512 -7.39 9.87 -35.83
N GLY A 513 -7.45 9.13 -36.93
CA GLY A 513 -8.57 9.17 -37.87
C GLY A 513 -9.72 8.18 -37.63
N SER A 514 -9.56 7.16 -36.77
CA SER A 514 -10.43 5.98 -36.85
C SER A 514 -11.00 5.50 -35.50
N ASN A 515 -12.34 5.62 -35.35
CA ASN A 515 -13.12 4.88 -34.35
C ASN A 515 -13.25 3.41 -34.80
N CYS A 516 -12.21 2.61 -34.53
CA CYS A 516 -12.16 1.21 -34.92
C CYS A 516 -13.24 0.39 -34.18
N SER A 517 -14.02 -0.41 -34.92
CA SER A 517 -15.06 -1.30 -34.37
C SER A 517 -14.52 -2.27 -33.31
N PHE A 518 -13.28 -2.73 -33.49
CA PHE A 518 -12.59 -3.60 -32.54
C PHE A 518 -12.44 -2.97 -31.15
N ASN A 519 -12.33 -1.64 -31.10
CA ASN A 519 -12.14 -0.89 -29.87
C ASN A 519 -13.43 -0.85 -29.03
N GLN A 520 -14.56 -0.66 -29.70
CA GLN A 520 -15.89 -0.76 -29.09
C GLN A 520 -16.16 -2.20 -28.62
N TYR A 521 -15.73 -3.19 -29.41
CA TYR A 521 -15.80 -4.59 -28.99
C TYR A 521 -14.96 -4.86 -27.74
N TYR A 522 -13.70 -4.42 -27.71
CA TYR A 522 -12.83 -4.57 -26.54
C TYR A 522 -13.44 -3.92 -25.29
N ALA A 523 -13.94 -2.69 -25.40
CA ALA A 523 -14.63 -2.01 -24.30
C ALA A 523 -15.84 -2.83 -23.80
N SER A 524 -16.63 -3.43 -24.71
CA SER A 524 -17.76 -4.28 -24.34
C SER A 524 -17.33 -5.58 -23.64
N VAL A 525 -16.18 -6.16 -24.03
CA VAL A 525 -15.61 -7.35 -23.39
C VAL A 525 -15.14 -7.00 -21.98
N GLN A 526 -14.47 -5.86 -21.81
CA GLN A 526 -14.05 -5.36 -20.51
C GLN A 526 -15.24 -5.12 -19.59
N GLN A 527 -16.27 -4.40 -20.03
CA GLN A 527 -17.48 -4.17 -19.22
C GLN A 527 -18.13 -5.48 -18.74
N LYS A 528 -18.26 -6.47 -19.62
CA LYS A 528 -18.79 -7.79 -19.27
C LYS A 528 -17.93 -8.54 -18.26
N SER A 529 -16.60 -8.41 -18.36
CA SER A 529 -15.69 -9.00 -17.37
C SER A 529 -15.87 -8.37 -15.99
N HIS A 530 -15.96 -7.03 -15.92
CA HIS A 530 -16.19 -6.30 -14.67
C HIS A 530 -17.55 -6.64 -14.04
N SER A 531 -18.63 -6.75 -14.84
CA SER A 531 -19.92 -7.22 -14.33
C SER A 531 -19.85 -8.65 -13.79
N ARG A 532 -19.08 -9.53 -14.45
CA ARG A 532 -18.92 -10.92 -14.04
C ARG A 532 -18.09 -11.07 -12.76
N SER A 533 -17.06 -10.25 -12.57
CA SER A 533 -16.29 -10.23 -11.32
C SER A 533 -17.08 -9.62 -10.16
N ALA A 534 -17.98 -8.66 -10.42
CA ALA A 534 -18.86 -8.09 -9.41
C ALA A 534 -20.02 -9.01 -8.96
N LEU A 535 -20.40 -9.99 -9.79
CA LEU A 535 -21.46 -10.97 -9.51
C LEU A 535 -20.96 -12.21 -8.73
N ARG A 536 -19.66 -12.28 -8.40
CA ARG A 536 -18.99 -13.38 -7.72
C ARG A 536 -18.51 -12.96 -6.35
#